data_AF-A0A397DWN2-F1
#
_entry.id   AF-A0A397DWN2-F1
#
_cell.length_a   1.000
_cell.length_b   1.000
_cell.length_c   1.000
_cell.angle_alpha   90.00
_cell.angle_beta   90.00
_cell.angle_gamma   90.00
#
_symmetry.space_group_name_H-M   'P 1'
#
loop_
_entity.id
_entity.type
_entity.pdbx_description
1 polymer ?
#
loop_
_entity_poly.entity_id
_entity_poly.type
_entity_poly.pdbx_seq_one_letter_code
_entity_poly.pdbx_strand_id
1 'polypeptide(L)'
;MKFTLLSVIALFAAATAKTNNTITGIDGRSRSLEQEAAFQTDAETNRACHEKNANYISSLKAGQYTSSAFHNCFHPIDQIYEFADELMAQNPTLLSKFVISKTYNGATIYGYKLTKGHSQSLY
;
A
#
# COMPACT_ATOMS: atom_id res chain seq x y z
N MET A 1 57.58 36.80 -13.02
CA MET A 1 57.32 37.70 -11.88
C MET A 1 56.28 37.07 -10.99
N LYS A 2 56.55 36.98 -9.69
CA LYS A 2 55.63 36.50 -8.65
C LYS A 2 54.65 37.62 -8.30
N PHE A 3 53.35 37.33 -8.21
CA PHE A 3 52.42 38.12 -7.41
C PHE A 3 51.49 37.19 -6.65
N THR A 4 51.76 37.07 -5.36
CA THR A 4 50.91 36.43 -4.36
C THR A 4 49.85 37.44 -3.93
N LEU A 5 48.57 37.11 -4.03
CA LEU A 5 47.49 37.88 -3.41
C LEU A 5 46.66 36.94 -2.55
N LEU A 6 46.89 37.04 -1.25
CA LEU A 6 46.03 36.51 -0.19
C LEU A 6 44.72 37.30 -0.19
N SER A 7 43.57 36.62 -0.22
CA SER A 7 42.30 37.21 0.22
C SER A 7 41.36 36.13 0.76
N VAL A 8 41.41 36.03 2.09
CA VAL A 8 40.35 35.75 3.07
C VAL A 8 39.13 34.97 2.56
N ILE A 9 39.04 33.70 2.96
CA ILE A 9 37.79 32.92 2.91
C ILE A 9 36.92 33.40 4.08
N ALA A 10 35.87 34.16 3.78
CA ALA A 10 34.81 34.40 4.75
C ALA A 10 34.02 33.09 4.93
N LEU A 11 34.19 32.43 6.08
CA LEU A 11 33.27 31.38 6.50
C LEU A 11 31.92 32.01 6.81
N PHE A 12 30.97 31.87 5.90
CA PHE A 12 29.56 32.05 6.25
C PHE A 12 29.17 30.89 7.16
N ALA A 13 29.07 31.15 8.46
CA ALA A 13 28.35 30.28 9.36
C ALA A 13 26.89 30.26 8.89
N ALA A 14 26.51 29.20 8.17
CA ALA A 14 25.12 28.93 7.85
C ALA A 14 24.40 28.64 9.18
N ALA A 15 23.71 29.64 9.70
CA ALA A 15 22.74 29.43 10.76
C ALA A 15 21.73 28.39 10.25
N THR A 16 21.72 27.20 10.86
CA THR A 16 20.70 26.19 10.60
C THR A 16 19.38 26.67 11.21
N ALA A 17 18.69 27.57 10.49
CA ALA A 17 17.29 27.80 10.76
C ALA A 17 16.57 26.46 10.52
N LYS A 18 16.14 25.80 11.59
CA LYS A 18 15.11 24.76 11.52
C LYS A 18 13.84 25.44 11.03
N THR A 19 13.73 25.54 9.72
CA THR A 19 12.48 25.93 9.08
C THR A 19 11.52 24.77 9.32
N ASN A 20 10.43 25.02 10.07
CA ASN A 20 9.34 24.06 10.28
C ASN A 20 8.58 23.91 8.95
N ASN A 21 9.23 23.29 7.97
CA ASN A 21 8.71 23.15 6.62
C ASN A 21 7.62 22.07 6.66
N THR A 22 6.39 22.55 6.60
CA THR A 22 5.20 21.73 6.59
C THR A 22 4.67 21.70 5.16
N ILE A 23 4.50 20.51 4.58
CA ILE A 23 3.94 20.30 3.25
C ILE A 23 2.50 19.82 3.39
N THR A 24 1.62 20.31 2.53
CA THR A 24 0.25 19.78 2.43
C THR A 24 0.24 18.62 1.46
N GLY A 25 -0.05 17.41 1.96
CA GLY A 25 -0.16 16.22 1.11
C GLY A 25 -1.41 16.23 0.24
N ILE A 26 -1.52 15.25 -0.65
CA ILE A 26 -2.64 15.12 -1.60
C ILE A 26 -4.01 14.93 -0.91
N ASP A 27 -4.00 14.47 0.34
CA ASP A 27 -5.18 14.33 1.20
C ASP A 27 -5.51 15.61 1.99
N GLY A 28 -4.86 16.73 1.67
CA GLY A 28 -5.07 18.04 2.32
C GLY A 28 -4.47 18.15 3.73
N ARG A 29 -3.75 17.13 4.21
CA ARG A 29 -3.16 17.15 5.56
C ARG A 29 -1.76 17.75 5.53
N SER A 30 -1.49 18.65 6.47
CA SER A 30 -0.16 19.25 6.67
C SER A 30 0.75 18.26 7.42
N ARG A 31 1.96 18.04 6.89
CA ARG A 31 2.97 17.10 7.40
C ARG A 31 4.35 17.74 7.41
N SER A 32 5.23 17.31 8.31
CA SER A 32 6.66 17.67 8.23
C SER A 32 7.32 17.00 7.02
N LEU A 33 8.45 17.56 6.57
CA LEU A 33 9.30 16.92 5.54
C LEU A 33 9.72 15.50 5.91
N GLU A 34 10.01 15.26 7.20
CA GLU A 34 10.40 13.94 7.70
C GLU A 34 9.26 12.92 7.57
N GLN A 35 8.02 13.35 7.88
CA GLN A 35 6.84 12.50 7.71
C GLN A 35 6.59 12.18 6.24
N GLU A 36 6.69 13.17 5.35
CA GLU A 36 6.53 12.96 3.91
C GLU A 36 7.59 11.99 3.36
N ALA A 37 8.85 12.14 3.77
CA ALA A 37 9.92 11.23 3.39
C ALA A 37 9.68 9.79 3.87
N ALA A 38 9.12 9.62 5.07
CA ALA A 38 8.75 8.30 5.59
C ALA A 38 7.63 7.66 4.74
N PHE A 39 6.59 8.42 4.35
CA PHE A 39 5.53 7.90 3.47
C PHE A 39 6.06 7.45 2.10
N GLN A 40 6.97 8.23 1.50
CA GLN A 40 7.60 7.83 0.23
C GLN A 40 8.40 6.55 0.38
N THR A 41 9.13 6.41 1.49
CA THR A 41 9.90 5.20 1.80
C THR A 41 9.00 3.97 1.94
N ASP A 42 7.85 4.10 2.63
CA ASP A 42 6.87 3.01 2.76
C ASP A 42 6.28 2.61 1.40
N ALA A 43 5.95 3.59 0.56
CA ALA A 43 5.41 3.36 -0.78
C ALA A 43 6.44 2.68 -1.71
N GLU A 44 7.70 3.09 -1.66
CA GLU A 44 8.80 2.46 -2.40
C GLU A 44 9.08 1.04 -1.90
N THR A 45 9.06 0.84 -0.59
CA THR A 45 9.22 -0.49 0.03
C THR A 45 8.12 -1.44 -0.42
N ASN A 46 6.87 -1.00 -0.40
CA ASN A 46 5.76 -1.82 -0.87
C ASN A 46 5.86 -2.10 -2.38
N ARG A 47 6.28 -1.12 -3.20
CA ARG A 47 6.49 -1.30 -4.64
C ARG A 47 7.55 -2.36 -4.93
N ALA A 48 8.68 -2.32 -4.24
CA ALA A 48 9.71 -3.34 -4.34
C ALA A 48 9.21 -4.73 -3.87
N CYS A 49 8.28 -4.77 -2.91
CA CYS A 49 7.61 -6.01 -2.51
C CYS A 49 6.78 -6.58 -3.67
N HIS A 50 5.99 -5.74 -4.35
CA HIS A 50 5.18 -6.13 -5.52
C HIS A 50 6.04 -6.69 -6.65
N GLU A 51 7.19 -6.08 -6.96
CA GLU A 51 8.10 -6.56 -7.99
C GLU A 51 8.60 -8.00 -7.70
N LYS A 52 8.86 -8.32 -6.44
CA LYS A 52 9.30 -9.66 -6.01
C LYS A 52 8.17 -10.68 -5.92
N ASN A 53 6.93 -10.21 -5.77
CA ASN A 53 5.74 -11.04 -5.51
C ASN A 53 4.67 -10.88 -6.60
N ALA A 54 5.07 -10.52 -7.83
CA ALA A 54 4.17 -10.33 -8.96
C ALA A 54 3.38 -11.60 -9.33
N ASN A 55 3.79 -12.75 -8.83
CA ASN A 55 3.11 -14.04 -8.96
C ASN A 55 2.00 -14.28 -7.91
N TYR A 56 1.47 -13.26 -7.23
CA TYR A 56 0.46 -13.45 -6.18
C TYR A 56 -0.78 -14.23 -6.63
N ILE A 57 -1.28 -14.00 -7.84
CA ILE A 57 -2.38 -14.80 -8.42
C ILE A 57 -1.91 -16.21 -8.80
N SER A 58 -0.83 -16.34 -9.56
CA SER A 58 -0.37 -17.66 -10.03
C SER A 58 0.18 -18.56 -8.91
N SER A 59 0.53 -17.99 -7.76
CA SER A 59 0.88 -18.71 -6.53
C SER A 59 -0.33 -19.09 -5.66
N LEU A 60 -1.53 -18.59 -5.98
CA LEU A 60 -2.75 -18.96 -5.28
C LEU A 60 -3.20 -20.36 -5.70
N LYS A 61 -3.10 -21.31 -4.78
CA LYS A 61 -3.41 -22.72 -5.03
C LYS A 61 -4.48 -23.25 -4.09
N ALA A 62 -5.39 -24.04 -4.63
CA ALA A 62 -6.45 -24.70 -3.88
C ALA A 62 -5.88 -25.51 -2.70
N GLY A 63 -6.41 -25.25 -1.50
CA GLY A 63 -5.96 -25.91 -0.26
C GLY A 63 -4.63 -25.39 0.32
N GLN A 64 -3.97 -24.43 -0.32
CA GLN A 64 -2.71 -23.82 0.14
C GLN A 64 -2.75 -22.28 0.11
N TYR A 65 -3.93 -21.69 0.31
CA TYR A 65 -4.17 -20.25 0.12
C TYR A 65 -3.21 -19.35 0.90
N THR A 66 -2.87 -19.71 2.15
CA THR A 66 -1.97 -18.93 3.01
C THR A 66 -0.52 -18.88 2.51
N SER A 67 -0.15 -19.71 1.55
CA SER A 67 1.18 -19.73 0.93
C SER A 67 1.29 -18.87 -0.33
N SER A 68 0.17 -18.26 -0.78
CA SER A 68 0.18 -17.31 -1.89
C SER A 68 1.07 -16.11 -1.57
N ALA A 69 1.79 -15.63 -2.58
CA ALA A 69 2.62 -14.43 -2.49
C ALA A 69 1.79 -13.16 -2.21
N PHE A 70 0.46 -13.22 -2.35
CA PHE A 70 -0.47 -12.14 -1.97
C PHE A 70 -0.31 -11.72 -0.50
N HIS A 71 0.02 -12.67 0.39
CA HIS A 71 0.15 -12.36 1.82
C HIS A 71 1.47 -11.66 2.18
N ASN A 72 2.35 -11.42 1.21
CA ASN A 72 3.67 -10.83 1.46
C ASN A 72 3.70 -9.30 1.39
N CYS A 73 2.71 -8.66 0.75
CA CYS A 73 2.71 -7.23 0.46
C CYS A 73 1.38 -6.55 0.85
N PHE A 74 1.37 -5.21 0.93
CA PHE A 74 0.11 -4.46 1.01
C PHE A 74 -0.46 -4.26 -0.39
N HIS A 75 -1.74 -4.56 -0.58
CA HIS A 75 -2.39 -4.53 -1.88
C HIS A 75 -3.38 -3.36 -2.01
N PRO A 76 -3.46 -2.70 -3.18
CA PRO A 76 -4.58 -1.84 -3.53
C PRO A 76 -5.88 -2.66 -3.66
N ILE A 77 -7.01 -1.98 -3.54
CA ILE A 77 -8.33 -2.63 -3.51
C ILE A 77 -8.63 -3.49 -4.74
N ASP A 78 -8.16 -3.08 -5.93
CA ASP A 78 -8.39 -3.83 -7.17
C ASP A 78 -7.71 -5.21 -7.14
N GLN A 79 -6.49 -5.29 -6.60
CA GLN A 79 -5.78 -6.57 -6.42
C GLN A 79 -6.40 -7.43 -5.32
N ILE A 80 -6.99 -6.81 -4.29
CA ILE A 80 -7.76 -7.53 -3.26
C ILE A 80 -9.00 -8.18 -3.88
N TYR A 81 -9.70 -7.47 -4.77
CA TYR A 81 -10.85 -8.04 -5.49
C TYR A 81 -10.45 -9.11 -6.48
N GLU A 82 -9.35 -8.94 -7.22
CA GLU A 82 -8.83 -9.97 -8.10
C GLU A 82 -8.47 -11.26 -7.34
N PHE A 83 -7.78 -11.13 -6.21
CA PHE A 83 -7.47 -12.26 -5.33
C PHE A 83 -8.74 -12.96 -4.82
N ALA A 84 -9.74 -12.20 -4.36
CA ALA A 84 -11.00 -12.77 -3.88
C ALA A 84 -11.78 -13.47 -5.00
N ASP A 85 -11.74 -12.94 -6.21
CA ASP A 85 -12.40 -13.52 -7.39
C ASP A 85 -11.76 -14.84 -7.80
N GLU A 86 -10.43 -14.91 -7.83
CA GLU A 86 -9.71 -16.17 -8.07
C GLU A 86 -9.97 -17.19 -6.95
N LEU A 87 -9.99 -16.75 -5.69
CA LEU A 87 -10.30 -17.62 -4.56
C LEU A 87 -11.72 -18.22 -4.67
N MET A 88 -12.70 -17.44 -5.15
CA MET A 88 -14.04 -17.96 -5.42
C MET A 88 -14.09 -18.92 -6.60
N ALA A 89 -13.37 -18.61 -7.67
CA ALA A 89 -13.29 -19.48 -8.85
C ALA A 89 -12.75 -20.87 -8.48
N GLN A 90 -11.79 -20.93 -7.55
CA GLN A 90 -11.24 -22.19 -7.01
C GLN A 90 -12.18 -22.90 -6.01
N ASN A 91 -13.18 -22.21 -5.44
CA ASN A 91 -14.06 -22.74 -4.37
C ASN A 91 -15.55 -22.40 -4.56
N PRO A 92 -16.16 -22.70 -5.73
CA PRO A 92 -17.49 -22.18 -6.08
C PRO A 92 -18.63 -22.69 -5.19
N THR A 93 -18.44 -23.80 -4.48
CA THR A 93 -19.45 -24.38 -3.56
C THR A 93 -19.30 -23.91 -2.12
N LEU A 94 -18.17 -23.28 -1.77
CA LEU A 94 -17.84 -22.87 -0.41
C LEU A 94 -17.86 -21.36 -0.23
N LEU A 95 -17.38 -20.61 -1.23
CA LEU A 95 -17.21 -19.16 -1.15
C LEU A 95 -18.08 -18.46 -2.19
N SER A 96 -18.80 -17.43 -1.77
CA SER A 96 -19.65 -16.62 -2.66
C SER A 96 -19.51 -15.12 -2.34
N LYS A 97 -19.58 -14.28 -3.37
CA LYS A 97 -19.58 -12.81 -3.30
C LYS A 97 -20.97 -12.26 -3.55
N PHE A 98 -21.38 -11.27 -2.77
CA PHE A 98 -22.65 -10.58 -2.93
C PHE A 98 -22.49 -9.09 -2.62
N VAL A 99 -23.34 -8.26 -3.22
CA VAL A 99 -23.33 -6.81 -2.96
C VAL A 99 -24.07 -6.53 -1.66
N ILE A 100 -23.47 -5.76 -0.76
CA ILE A 100 -24.11 -5.35 0.50
C ILE A 100 -24.54 -3.89 0.50
N SER A 101 -23.78 -3.00 -0.15
CA SER A 101 -24.09 -1.57 -0.20
C SER A 101 -23.15 -0.84 -1.18
N LYS A 102 -23.14 0.49 -1.10
CA LYS A 102 -22.25 1.42 -1.81
C LYS A 102 -21.52 2.32 -0.80
N THR A 103 -20.28 2.70 -1.09
CA THR A 103 -19.55 3.71 -0.31
C THR A 103 -20.10 5.11 -0.60
N TYR A 104 -19.66 6.11 0.18
CA TYR A 104 -20.01 7.52 -0.07
C TYR A 104 -19.64 7.97 -1.51
N ASN A 105 -18.52 7.50 -2.05
CA ASN A 105 -18.07 7.79 -3.41
C ASN A 105 -18.69 6.85 -4.47
N GLY A 106 -19.67 6.02 -4.12
CA GLY A 106 -20.38 5.14 -5.05
C GLY A 106 -19.69 3.81 -5.38
N ALA A 107 -18.56 3.47 -4.75
CA ALA A 107 -17.90 2.18 -4.94
C ALA A 107 -18.75 1.04 -4.34
N THR A 108 -18.79 -0.12 -5.00
CA THR A 108 -19.54 -1.29 -4.50
C THR A 108 -18.89 -1.87 -3.25
N ILE A 109 -19.67 -2.09 -2.20
CA ILE A 109 -19.24 -2.84 -1.02
C ILE A 109 -19.71 -4.28 -1.21
N TYR A 110 -18.75 -5.21 -1.19
CA TYR A 110 -18.99 -6.64 -1.33
C TYR A 110 -18.92 -7.34 0.04
N GLY A 111 -19.85 -8.26 0.27
CA GLY A 111 -19.77 -9.27 1.32
C GLY A 111 -19.32 -10.60 0.73
N TYR A 112 -18.60 -11.37 1.53
CA TYR A 112 -18.15 -12.72 1.17
C TYR A 112 -18.70 -13.71 2.19
N LYS A 113 -19.35 -14.78 1.71
CA LYS A 113 -19.92 -15.83 2.55
C LYS A 113 -19.16 -17.12 2.34
N LEU A 114 -18.62 -17.67 3.43
CA LEU A 114 -18.04 -19.01 3.50
C LEU A 114 -19.06 -19.97 4.12
N THR A 115 -19.42 -21.05 3.43
CA THR A 115 -20.41 -22.02 3.93
C THR A 115 -20.04 -23.44 3.54
N LYS A 116 -20.28 -24.39 4.45
CA LYS A 116 -20.12 -25.83 4.21
C LYS A 116 -21.48 -26.51 4.33
N GLY A 117 -22.41 -26.18 3.44
CA GLY A 117 -23.65 -26.93 3.21
C GLY A 117 -24.61 -27.14 4.40
N HIS A 118 -24.42 -26.48 5.54
CA HIS A 118 -25.38 -26.47 6.65
C HIS A 118 -25.82 -25.04 6.91
N SER A 119 -27.07 -24.77 6.54
CA SER A 119 -27.74 -23.48 6.60
C SER A 119 -28.25 -23.17 8.00
N GLN A 120 -27.35 -23.13 8.98
CA GLN A 120 -27.63 -22.36 10.20
C GLN A 120 -26.70 -21.14 10.20
N SER A 121 -27.31 -20.01 9.86
CA SER A 121 -26.80 -18.70 10.26
C SER A 121 -26.62 -18.72 11.78
N LEU A 122 -25.44 -18.33 12.28
CA LEU A 122 -25.22 -18.08 13.71
C LEU A 122 -25.66 -16.66 14.13
N TYR A 123 -26.59 -16.09 13.36
CA TYR A 123 -27.35 -14.90 13.72
C TYR A 123 -28.83 -15.23 13.56
#